data_AF-A0A818LET8-F1
#
_entry.id   AF-A0A818LET8-F1
#
_cell.length_a   1.000
_cell.length_b   1.000
_cell.length_c   1.000
_cell.angle_alpha   90.00
_cell.angle_beta   90.00
_cell.angle_gamma   90.00
#
_symmetry.space_group_name_H-M   'P 1'
#
loop_
_entity.id
_entity.type
_entity.pdbx_description
1 polymer ?
#
loop_
_entity_poly.entity_id
_entity_poly.type
_entity_poly.pdbx_seq_one_letter_code
_entity_poly.pdbx_strand_id
1 'polypeptide(L)'
;EAFKAIEDIHSFTTISKKTPRPQQLATYYNKVALVFWKGGNYVFHATTVLKLYVLHKELKKNITHTELTRLSTKALLAILSISLPTPRTQIDERLETEEALNEKQKRLTSLLSLQEVPTRTSLIRDM
;
A
#
# COMPACT_ATOMS: atom_id res chain seq x y z
N GLU A 1 12.70 5.34 11.22
CA GLU A 1 12.05 6.66 11.11
C GLU A 1 10.85 6.73 10.16
N ALA A 2 11.00 6.55 8.83
CA ALA A 2 9.86 6.76 7.91
C ALA A 2 8.64 5.84 8.15
N PHE A 3 8.87 4.55 8.44
CA PHE A 3 7.79 3.64 8.82
C PHE A 3 7.11 4.08 10.11
N LYS A 4 7.88 4.36 11.16
CA LYS A 4 7.37 4.85 12.46
C LYS A 4 6.48 6.09 12.30
N ALA A 5 6.89 7.05 11.47
CA ALA A 5 6.07 8.23 11.18
C ALA A 5 4.72 7.88 10.52
N ILE A 6 4.67 6.87 9.64
CA ILE A 6 3.41 6.38 9.05
C ILE A 6 2.53 5.75 10.14
N GLU A 7 3.11 4.97 11.06
CA GLU A 7 2.39 4.36 12.17
C GLU A 7 1.83 5.39 13.14
N ASP A 8 2.60 6.43 13.46
CA ASP A 8 2.16 7.52 14.33
C ASP A 8 0.98 8.29 13.70
N ILE A 9 1.06 8.58 12.39
CA ILE A 9 -0.04 9.21 11.65
C ILE A 9 -1.27 8.29 11.62
N HIS A 10 -1.08 7.00 11.33
CA HIS A 10 -2.19 6.04 11.30
C HIS A 10 -2.88 5.94 12.67
N SER A 11 -2.09 5.78 13.73
CA SER A 11 -2.54 5.78 15.13
C SER A 11 -3.34 7.05 15.45
N PHE A 12 -2.81 8.21 15.07
CA PHE A 12 -3.49 9.49 15.26
C PHE A 12 -4.83 9.56 14.51
N THR A 13 -4.87 9.13 13.24
CA THR A 13 -6.12 9.14 12.46
C THR A 13 -7.19 8.21 13.04
N THR A 14 -6.78 7.06 13.57
CA THR A 14 -7.67 6.10 14.23
C THR A 14 -8.24 6.66 15.54
N ILE A 15 -7.42 7.35 16.34
CA ILE A 15 -7.86 8.00 17.59
C ILE A 15 -8.79 9.18 17.30
N SER A 16 -8.45 9.99 16.29
CA SER A 16 -9.19 11.21 15.96
C SER A 16 -10.63 10.95 15.51
N LYS A 17 -10.92 9.76 14.95
CA LYS A 17 -12.21 9.37 14.30
C LYS A 17 -12.70 10.33 13.21
N LYS A 18 -11.96 11.38 12.89
CA LYS A 18 -12.26 12.36 11.84
C LYS A 18 -11.58 11.93 10.55
N THR A 19 -12.37 11.75 9.50
CA THR A 19 -11.85 11.49 8.16
C THR A 19 -11.02 12.70 7.69
N PRO A 20 -9.73 12.51 7.35
CA PRO A 20 -8.90 13.60 6.82
C PRO A 20 -9.49 14.16 5.53
N ARG A 21 -9.15 15.41 5.19
CA ARG A 21 -9.58 15.98 3.91
C ARG A 21 -8.98 15.15 2.76
N PRO A 22 -9.70 14.95 1.64
CA PRO A 22 -9.22 14.11 0.53
C PRO A 22 -7.83 14.49 0.01
N GLN A 23 -7.51 15.79 -0.03
CA GLN A 23 -6.18 16.28 -0.44
C GLN A 23 -5.06 15.89 0.54
N GLN A 24 -5.33 15.92 1.85
CA GLN A 24 -4.38 15.50 2.87
C GLN A 24 -4.17 13.99 2.80
N LEU A 25 -5.26 13.23 2.65
CA LEU A 25 -5.21 11.77 2.51
C LEU A 25 -4.46 11.34 1.24
N ALA A 26 -4.64 12.06 0.12
CA ALA A 26 -3.89 11.83 -1.11
C ALA A 26 -2.38 12.08 -0.92
N THR A 27 -2.01 13.14 -0.19
CA THR A 27 -0.61 13.44 0.12
C THR A 27 -0.01 12.35 1.01
N TYR A 28 -0.75 11.92 2.02
CA TYR A 28 -0.37 10.82 2.90
C TYR A 28 -0.11 9.53 2.10
N TYR A 29 -1.05 9.08 1.27
CA TYR A 29 -0.87 7.87 0.45
C TYR A 29 0.29 7.98 -0.54
N ASN A 30 0.57 9.16 -1.11
CA ASN A 30 1.76 9.37 -1.94
C ASN A 30 3.06 9.14 -1.15
N LYS A 31 3.15 9.63 0.09
CA LYS A 31 4.32 9.43 0.96
C LYS A 31 4.45 7.97 1.39
N VAL A 32 3.35 7.35 1.80
CA VAL A 32 3.29 5.92 2.18
C VAL A 32 3.75 5.02 1.02
N ALA A 33 3.25 5.27 -0.20
CA ALA A 33 3.64 4.52 -1.38
C ALA A 33 5.15 4.62 -1.64
N LEU A 34 5.76 5.79 -1.44
CA LEU A 34 7.21 5.97 -1.59
C LEU A 34 8.01 5.19 -0.54
N VAL A 35 7.54 5.17 0.72
CA VAL A 35 8.19 4.42 1.79
C VAL A 35 8.13 2.92 1.51
N PHE A 36 6.97 2.40 1.08
CA PHE A 36 6.86 0.99 0.70
C PHE A 36 7.75 0.61 -0.48
N TRP A 37 7.83 1.48 -1.49
CA TRP A 37 8.73 1.28 -2.64
C TRP A 37 10.19 1.19 -2.22
N LYS A 38 10.66 2.18 -1.43
CA LYS A 38 12.04 2.24 -0.96
C LYS A 38 12.37 1.16 0.06
N GLY A 39 11.37 0.68 0.80
CA GLY A 39 11.50 -0.43 1.74
C GLY A 39 11.36 -1.81 1.13
N GLY A 40 11.25 -1.96 -0.19
CA GLY A 40 11.11 -3.27 -0.87
C GLY A 40 9.75 -3.97 -0.65
N ASN A 41 8.77 -3.27 -0.09
CA ASN A 41 7.44 -3.80 0.22
C ASN A 41 6.49 -3.57 -0.97
N TYR A 42 6.78 -4.18 -2.12
CA TYR A 42 6.14 -3.84 -3.40
C TYR A 42 4.63 -4.11 -3.44
N VAL A 43 4.15 -5.16 -2.76
CA VAL A 43 2.71 -5.43 -2.69
C VAL A 43 1.96 -4.32 -1.96
N PHE A 44 2.52 -3.83 -0.85
CA PHE A 44 1.96 -2.70 -0.11
C PHE A 44 2.08 -1.38 -0.88
N HIS A 45 3.15 -1.20 -1.65
CA HIS A 45 3.26 -0.08 -2.61
C HIS A 45 2.11 -0.11 -3.62
N ALA A 46 1.92 -1.22 -4.32
CA ALA A 46 0.86 -1.39 -5.32
C ALA A 46 -0.52 -1.16 -4.72
N THR A 47 -0.78 -1.71 -3.53
CA THR A 47 -2.03 -1.52 -2.79
C THR A 47 -2.28 -0.04 -2.46
N THR A 48 -1.24 0.68 -2.03
CA THR A 48 -1.34 2.11 -1.71
C THR A 48 -1.61 2.94 -2.97
N VAL A 49 -0.99 2.59 -4.10
CA VAL A 49 -1.24 3.27 -5.39
C VAL A 49 -2.67 3.01 -5.88
N LEU A 50 -3.20 1.79 -5.70
CA LEU A 50 -4.59 1.47 -6.02
C LEU A 50 -5.57 2.28 -5.16
N LYS A 51 -5.33 2.37 -3.84
CA LYS A 51 -6.11 3.24 -2.94
C LYS A 51 -6.07 4.70 -3.36
N LEU A 52 -4.90 5.19 -3.78
CA LEU A 52 -4.74 6.55 -4.26
C LEU A 52 -5.57 6.79 -5.54
N TYR A 53 -5.60 5.82 -6.47
CA TYR A 53 -6.42 5.88 -7.67
C TYR A 53 -7.91 5.95 -7.32
N VAL A 54 -8.41 5.06 -6.46
CA VAL A 54 -9.82 5.06 -6.02
C VAL A 54 -10.18 6.38 -5.35
N LEU A 55 -9.32 6.87 -4.44
CA LEU A 55 -9.50 8.16 -3.78
C LEU A 55 -9.67 9.32 -4.77
N HIS A 56 -8.83 9.35 -5.82
CA HIS A 56 -8.91 10.38 -6.85
C HIS A 56 -10.15 10.24 -7.73
N LYS A 57 -10.54 9.00 -8.06
CA LYS A 57 -11.73 8.71 -8.84
C LYS A 57 -13.02 9.15 -8.12
N GLU A 58 -13.08 8.95 -6.80
CA GLU A 58 -14.29 9.21 -6.02
C GLU A 58 -14.38 10.66 -5.48
N LEU A 59 -13.26 11.25 -5.06
CA LEU A 59 -13.28 12.49 -4.28
C LEU A 59 -12.73 13.73 -5.02
N LYS A 60 -12.05 13.56 -6.17
CA LYS A 60 -11.53 14.69 -6.95
C LYS A 60 -12.55 15.12 -8.01
N LYS A 61 -13.35 16.14 -7.69
CA LYS A 61 -14.43 16.67 -8.55
C LYS A 61 -14.00 17.09 -9.97
N ASN A 62 -12.74 17.50 -10.15
CA ASN A 62 -12.20 18.00 -11.43
C ASN A 62 -10.98 17.20 -11.91
N ILE A 63 -11.02 15.87 -11.84
CA ILE A 63 -9.94 15.04 -12.39
C ILE A 63 -10.04 15.00 -13.92
N THR A 64 -8.93 15.28 -14.61
CA THR A 64 -8.89 15.15 -16.07
C THR A 64 -8.78 13.68 -16.47
N HIS A 65 -9.28 13.33 -17.65
CA HIS A 65 -9.14 11.97 -18.18
C HIS A 65 -7.67 11.54 -18.26
N THR A 66 -6.78 12.44 -18.69
CA THR A 66 -5.33 12.21 -18.75
C THR A 66 -4.73 11.88 -17.38
N GLU A 67 -5.12 12.59 -16.31
CA GLU A 67 -4.67 12.29 -14.95
C GLU A 67 -5.17 10.93 -14.46
N LEU A 68 -6.44 10.61 -14.74
CA LEU A 68 -7.04 9.35 -14.36
C LEU A 68 -6.35 8.16 -15.05
N THR A 69 -6.11 8.28 -16.36
CA THR A 69 -5.38 7.27 -17.16
C THR A 69 -3.95 7.09 -16.68
N ARG A 70 -3.27 8.17 -16.29
CA ARG A 70 -1.92 8.09 -15.71
C ARG A 70 -1.93 7.35 -14.37
N LEU A 71 -2.91 7.62 -13.50
CA LEU A 71 -3.03 6.95 -12.21
C LEU A 71 -3.38 5.47 -12.36
N SER A 72 -4.31 5.12 -13.25
CA SER A 72 -4.68 3.73 -13.52
C SER A 72 -3.52 2.94 -14.12
N THR A 73 -2.80 3.52 -15.09
CA THR A 73 -1.61 2.89 -15.69
C THR A 73 -0.52 2.66 -14.64
N LYS A 74 -0.30 3.63 -13.75
CA LYS A 74 0.64 3.49 -12.63
C LYS A 74 0.23 2.36 -11.68
N ALA A 75 -1.05 2.26 -11.34
CA ALA A 75 -1.55 1.18 -10.48
C ALA A 75 -1.37 -0.19 -11.13
N LEU A 76 -1.73 -0.31 -12.42
CA LEU A 76 -1.57 -1.55 -13.19
C LEU A 76 -0.11 -1.99 -13.26
N LEU A 77 0.79 -1.08 -13.63
CA LEU A 77 2.22 -1.38 -13.71
C LEU A 77 2.80 -1.75 -12.34
N ALA A 78 2.37 -1.09 -11.27
CA ALA A 78 2.82 -1.42 -9.91
C ALA A 78 2.40 -2.84 -9.51
N ILE A 79 1.19 -3.27 -9.84
CA ILE A 79 0.69 -4.63 -9.55
C ILE A 79 1.42 -5.68 -10.40
N LEU A 80 1.61 -5.41 -11.69
CA LEU A 80 2.29 -6.34 -12.60
C LEU A 80 3.78 -6.49 -12.30
N SER A 81 4.42 -5.45 -11.74
CA SER A 81 5.85 -5.46 -11.38
C SER A 81 6.14 -6.18 -10.04
N ILE A 82 5.11 -6.64 -9.32
CA ILE A 82 5.31 -7.46 -8.11
C ILE A 82 5.92 -8.79 -8.54
N SER A 83 7.14 -9.07 -8.06
CA SER A 83 7.80 -10.36 -8.28
C SER A 83 6.93 -11.52 -7.80
N LEU A 84 6.87 -12.57 -8.61
CA LEU A 84 6.24 -13.82 -8.21
C LEU A 84 7.02 -14.41 -7.03
N PRO A 85 6.35 -15.07 -6.07
CA PRO A 85 7.03 -15.71 -4.96
C PRO A 85 8.03 -16.73 -5.50
N THR A 86 9.31 -16.44 -5.33
CA THR A 86 10.38 -17.41 -5.59
C THR A 86 10.36 -18.45 -4.49
N PRO A 87 10.61 -19.74 -4.80
CA PRO A 87 10.81 -20.75 -3.77
C PRO A 87 11.90 -20.26 -2.81
N ARG A 88 11.61 -20.22 -1.51
CA ARG A 88 12.61 -19.82 -0.51
C ARG A 88 13.74 -20.82 -0.52
N THR A 89 14.97 -20.32 -0.41
CA THR A 89 16.13 -21.19 -0.22
C THR A 89 16.13 -21.70 1.23
N GLN A 90 16.69 -22.88 1.49
CA GLN A 90 16.79 -23.44 2.86
C GLN A 90 17.53 -22.53 3.86
N ILE A 91 18.24 -21.52 3.37
CA ILE A 91 18.95 -20.50 4.15
C ILE A 91 17.97 -19.43 4.66
N ASP A 92 17.00 -19.01 3.83
CA ASP A 92 15.95 -18.05 4.21
C ASP A 92 15.03 -18.61 5.30
N GLU A 93 14.70 -19.90 5.24
CA GLU A 93 13.91 -20.60 6.25
C GLU A 93 14.59 -20.65 7.63
N ARG A 94 15.92 -20.55 7.68
CA ARG A 94 16.71 -20.59 8.92
C ARG A 94 17.03 -19.22 9.50
N LEU A 95 16.87 -18.13 8.74
CA LEU A 95 17.28 -16.77 9.14
C LEU A 95 16.12 -15.90 9.65
N GLU A 96 14.92 -16.05 9.09
CA GLU A 96 13.70 -15.40 9.57
C GLU A 96 12.63 -16.46 9.84
N THR A 97 12.15 -16.55 11.08
CA THR A 97 11.01 -17.41 11.41
C THR A 97 9.80 -16.92 10.61
N GLU A 98 9.06 -17.84 9.98
CA GLU A 98 7.86 -17.50 9.21
C GLU A 98 6.85 -16.66 10.01
N GLU A 99 6.80 -16.88 11.31
CA GLU A 99 5.97 -16.12 12.26
C GLU A 99 6.32 -14.62 12.27
N ALA A 100 7.60 -14.26 12.30
CA ALA A 100 8.05 -12.87 12.33
C ALA A 100 7.73 -12.13 11.01
N LEU A 101 7.87 -12.81 9.88
CA LEU A 101 7.49 -12.27 8.58
C LEU A 101 5.98 -12.04 8.49
N ASN A 102 5.20 -13.02 8.94
CA ASN A 102 3.74 -12.93 8.97
C ASN A 102 3.26 -11.81 9.88
N GLU A 103 3.88 -11.63 11.06
CA GLU A 103 3.56 -10.54 11.97
C GLU A 103 3.88 -9.17 11.36
N LYS A 104 5.04 -9.03 10.72
CA LYS A 104 5.40 -7.82 9.96
C LYS A 104 4.38 -7.52 8.87
N GLN A 105 3.97 -8.51 8.07
CA GLN A 105 2.97 -8.32 7.03
C GLN A 105 1.61 -7.90 7.60
N LYS A 106 1.15 -8.51 8.70
CA LYS A 106 -0.09 -8.11 9.39
C LYS A 106 -0.02 -6.67 9.88
N ARG A 107 1.12 -6.26 10.46
CA ARG A 107 1.34 -4.89 10.92
C ARG A 107 1.23 -3.89 9.77
N LEU A 108 1.90 -4.16 8.63
CA LEU A 108 1.82 -3.31 7.44
C LEU A 108 0.42 -3.26 6.82
N THR A 109 -0.31 -4.37 6.89
CA THR A 109 -1.71 -4.49 6.42
C THR A 109 -2.63 -3.58 7.23
N SER A 110 -2.45 -3.55 8.56
CA SER A 110 -3.20 -2.68 9.46
C SER A 110 -3.00 -1.19 9.15
N LEU A 111 -1.78 -0.76 8.79
CA LEU A 111 -1.48 0.63 8.42
C LEU A 111 -2.25 1.14 7.19
N LEU A 112 -2.65 0.22 6.32
CA LEU A 112 -3.48 0.51 5.16
C LEU A 112 -4.97 0.30 5.44
N SER A 113 -5.38 -0.01 6.67
CA SER A 113 -6.75 -0.34 7.04
C SER A 113 -7.32 -1.49 6.20
N LEU A 114 -6.51 -2.52 5.97
CA LEU A 114 -6.91 -3.75 5.28
C LEU A 114 -7.14 -4.86 6.31
N GLN A 115 -8.06 -5.77 6.04
CA GLN A 115 -8.31 -6.93 6.91
C GLN A 115 -7.37 -8.11 6.58
N GLU A 116 -7.08 -8.31 5.29
CA GLU A 116 -6.24 -9.38 4.80
C GLU A 116 -4.95 -8.84 4.18
N VAL A 117 -3.87 -9.62 4.30
CA VAL A 117 -2.60 -9.29 3.66
C VAL A 117 -2.82 -9.27 2.15
N PRO A 118 -2.56 -8.14 1.46
CA PRO A 118 -2.77 -8.07 0.03
C PRO A 118 -1.81 -9.04 -0.67
N THR A 119 -2.29 -9.66 -1.74
CA THR A 119 -1.48 -10.49 -2.63
C THR A 119 -1.59 -9.95 -4.05
N ARG A 120 -0.63 -10.31 -4.92
CA ARG A 120 -0.72 -9.95 -6.34
C ARG A 120 -2.06 -10.40 -6.94
N THR A 121 -2.51 -11.61 -6.61
CA THR A 121 -3.77 -12.17 -7.11
C THR A 121 -4.99 -11.40 -6.61
N SER A 122 -5.03 -11.01 -5.34
CA SER A 122 -6.14 -10.21 -4.81
C SER A 122 -6.19 -8.83 -5.47
N LEU A 123 -5.04 -8.17 -5.65
CA LEU A 123 -4.97 -6.86 -6.27
C LEU A 123 -5.38 -6.88 -7.76
N ILE A 124 -5.07 -7.95 -8.49
CA ILE A 124 -5.52 -8.11 -9.89
C ILE A 124 -7.04 -8.27 -9.96
N ARG A 125 -7.63 -8.99 -9.01
CA ARG A 125 -9.09 -9.16 -8.93
C ARG A 125 -9.82 -7.86 -8.57
N ASP A 126 -9.18 -7.01 -7.77
CA ASP A 126 -9.77 -5.76 -7.26
C ASP A 126 -9.62 -4.57 -8.23
N MET A 127 -8.93 -4.75 -9.38
CA MET A 127 -8.88 -3.76 -10.47
C MET A 127 -10.16 -3.76 -11.31
#